data_AF-A0A8T4VD97-F1
#
_entry.id   AF-A0A8T4VD97-F1
#
_cell.length_a   1.000
_cell.length_b   1.000
_cell.length_c   1.000
_cell.angle_alpha   90.00
_cell.angle_beta   90.00
_cell.angle_gamma   90.00
#
_symmetry.space_group_name_H-M   'P 1'
#
loop_
_entity.id
_entity.type
_entity.pdbx_description
1 polymer ?
#
loop_
_entity_poly.entity_id
_entity_poly.type
_entity_poly.pdbx_seq_one_letter_code
_entity_poly.pdbx_strand_id
1 'polypeptide(L)'
;MNKKGVDLTINTIIIAVLAVLVLIVVTTFFLGGFGRVTEVISNVFFPLTTGTDLTIAIQSCEQRCEQTKTLTEPLRKNFYCLHSFKIDKDGDSRADRVGGNDADKNQPFVKYYCSRTLDTGTEKDLGVSCEVVTC
;
A
#
# COMPACT_ATOMS: atom_id res chain seq x y z
N MET A 1 64.45 -8.88 8.24
CA MET A 1 63.09 -8.40 7.94
C MET A 1 62.82 -8.63 6.46
N ASN A 2 61.96 -9.60 6.14
CA ASN A 2 61.77 -10.11 4.78
C ASN A 2 60.65 -9.33 4.09
N LYS A 3 60.97 -8.33 3.26
CA LYS A 3 59.98 -7.68 2.38
C LYS A 3 59.79 -8.58 1.16
N LYS A 4 58.75 -9.43 1.18
CA LYS A 4 58.30 -10.12 -0.03
C LYS A 4 57.55 -9.10 -0.88
N GLY A 5 58.20 -8.58 -1.92
CA GLY A 5 57.49 -7.93 -3.02
C GLY A 5 56.60 -8.97 -3.66
N VAL A 6 55.28 -8.74 -3.63
CA VAL A 6 54.33 -9.58 -4.35
C VAL A 6 54.42 -9.12 -5.81
N ASP A 7 54.98 -9.94 -6.68
CA ASP A 7 54.88 -9.76 -8.12
C ASP A 7 53.41 -9.97 -8.52
N LEU A 8 52.65 -8.89 -8.56
CA LEU A 8 51.33 -8.92 -9.16
C LEU A 8 51.50 -9.03 -10.67
N THR A 9 51.27 -10.24 -11.19
CA THR A 9 51.13 -10.48 -12.61
C THR A 9 50.07 -9.52 -13.18
N ILE A 10 50.33 -8.94 -14.36
CA ILE A 10 49.45 -7.96 -15.02
C ILE A 10 47.98 -8.44 -15.07
N ASN A 11 47.76 -9.74 -15.22
CA ASN A 11 46.43 -10.36 -15.19
C ASN A 11 45.68 -10.12 -13.86
N THR A 12 46.37 -10.16 -12.72
CA THR A 12 45.78 -9.91 -11.41
C THR A 12 45.30 -8.46 -11.28
N ILE A 13 46.07 -7.51 -11.84
CA ILE A 13 45.70 -6.09 -11.87
C ILE A 13 44.43 -5.89 -12.72
N ILE A 14 44.36 -6.53 -13.88
CA ILE A 14 43.19 -6.45 -14.77
C ILE A 14 41.93 -6.99 -14.07
N ILE A 15 42.03 -8.15 -13.42
CA ILE A 15 40.92 -8.77 -12.69
C ILE A 15 40.47 -7.87 -11.53
N ALA A 16 41.40 -7.27 -10.80
CA ALA A 16 41.08 -6.36 -9.70
C ALA A 16 40.31 -5.12 -10.19
N VAL A 17 40.72 -4.51 -11.30
CA VAL A 17 40.02 -3.35 -11.88
C VAL A 17 38.62 -3.74 -12.36
N LEU A 18 38.48 -4.87 -13.06
CA LEU A 18 37.17 -5.38 -13.50
C LEU A 18 36.23 -5.63 -12.32
N ALA A 19 36.72 -6.24 -11.23
CA ALA A 19 35.93 -6.50 -10.04
C ALA A 19 35.42 -5.19 -9.40
N VAL A 20 36.26 -4.15 -9.33
CA VAL A 20 35.86 -2.84 -8.80
C VAL A 20 34.81 -2.18 -9.69
N LEU A 21 34.96 -2.24 -11.02
CA LEU A 21 33.97 -1.68 -11.94
C LEU A 21 32.61 -2.39 -11.82
N VAL A 22 32.62 -3.72 -11.75
CA VAL A 22 31.39 -4.50 -11.56
C VAL A 22 30.71 -4.13 -10.23
N LEU A 23 31.49 -3.95 -9.15
CA LEU A 23 30.95 -3.57 -7.85
C LEU A 23 30.30 -2.18 -7.87
N ILE A 24 30.87 -1.22 -8.60
CA ILE A 24 30.26 0.12 -8.78
C ILE A 24 28.94 0.01 -9.55
N VAL A 25 28.88 -0.78 -10.63
CA VAL A 25 27.63 -0.99 -11.38
C VAL A 25 26.58 -1.64 -10.49
N VAL A 26 26.94 -2.71 -9.78
CA VAL A 26 26.02 -3.38 -8.84
C VAL A 26 25.50 -2.40 -7.79
N THR A 27 26.38 -1.72 -7.07
CA THR A 27 25.95 -0.77 -6.01
C THR A 27 25.06 0.36 -6.54
N THR A 28 25.36 0.92 -7.72
CA THR A 28 24.52 1.96 -8.33
C THR A 28 23.16 1.43 -8.80
N PHE A 29 23.09 0.20 -9.32
CA PHE A 29 21.81 -0.45 -9.64
C PHE A 29 20.98 -0.74 -8.39
N PHE A 30 21.60 -1.23 -7.32
CA PHE A 30 20.90 -1.51 -6.06
C PHE A 30 20.44 -0.21 -5.37
N LEU A 31 21.30 0.83 -5.32
CA LEU A 31 20.97 2.13 -4.73
C LEU A 31 19.94 2.92 -5.56
N GLY A 32 20.05 2.90 -6.89
CA GLY A 32 19.16 3.62 -7.81
C GLY A 32 17.85 2.90 -8.13
N GLY A 33 17.83 1.57 -8.10
CA GLY A 33 16.67 0.75 -8.45
C GLY A 33 15.72 0.47 -7.28
N PHE A 34 16.24 0.19 -6.08
CA PHE A 34 15.39 -0.15 -4.94
C PHE A 34 14.60 1.03 -4.39
N GLY A 35 15.12 2.26 -4.45
CA GLY A 35 14.42 3.44 -3.92
C GLY A 35 13.03 3.65 -4.54
N ARG A 36 12.89 3.43 -5.86
CA ARG A 36 11.61 3.54 -6.57
C ARG A 36 10.67 2.37 -6.28
N VAL A 37 11.21 1.16 -6.13
CA VAL A 37 10.40 -0.02 -5.83
C VAL A 37 9.86 0.04 -4.39
N THR A 38 10.66 0.53 -3.43
CA THR A 38 10.19 0.73 -2.05
C THR A 38 9.16 1.84 -1.94
N GLU A 39 9.24 2.89 -2.77
CA GLU A 39 8.26 3.98 -2.82
C GLU A 39 6.92 3.53 -3.44
N VAL A 40 6.96 2.69 -4.49
CA VAL A 40 5.76 2.10 -5.07
C VAL A 40 5.12 1.08 -4.11
N ILE A 41 5.91 0.25 -3.45
CA ILE A 41 5.40 -0.75 -2.51
C ILE A 41 4.88 -0.09 -1.23
N SER A 42 5.52 0.97 -0.73
CA SER A 42 5.02 1.69 0.44
C SER A 42 3.70 2.41 0.16
N ASN A 43 3.50 2.95 -1.04
CA ASN A 43 2.22 3.55 -1.44
C ASN A 43 1.07 2.55 -1.55
N VAL A 44 1.38 1.26 -1.77
CA VAL A 44 0.39 0.18 -1.83
C VAL A 44 0.13 -0.43 -0.44
N PHE A 45 1.15 -0.50 0.44
CA PHE A 45 1.04 -1.17 1.75
C PHE A 45 0.89 -0.25 2.98
N PHE A 46 1.19 1.04 2.87
CA PHE A 46 0.96 2.04 3.93
C PHE A 46 -0.09 3.08 3.50
N PRO A 47 -1.36 2.70 3.35
CA PRO A 47 -2.44 3.61 2.98
C PRO A 47 -2.91 4.36 4.24
N LEU A 48 -2.14 5.34 4.70
CA LEU A 48 -2.67 6.30 5.68
C LEU A 48 -3.23 7.54 5.01
N THR A 49 -2.88 7.82 3.74
CA THR A 49 -3.29 9.03 3.00
C THR A 49 -3.74 8.83 1.55
N THR A 50 -3.39 7.72 0.88
CA THR A 50 -3.86 7.43 -0.48
C THR A 50 -5.30 6.93 -0.42
N GLY A 51 -6.22 7.68 -1.03
CA GLY A 51 -7.62 7.25 -1.12
C GLY A 51 -7.74 6.08 -2.11
N THR A 52 -8.58 5.13 -1.77
CA THR A 52 -8.91 3.98 -2.63
C THR A 52 -9.99 4.41 -3.63
N ASP A 53 -9.89 3.96 -4.88
CA ASP A 53 -10.95 4.20 -5.86
C ASP A 53 -12.28 3.56 -5.42
N LEU A 54 -13.40 4.24 -5.68
CA LEU A 54 -14.75 3.75 -5.34
C LEU A 54 -15.01 2.34 -5.90
N THR A 55 -14.59 2.08 -7.14
CA THR A 55 -14.79 0.81 -7.82
C THR A 55 -14.05 -0.34 -7.11
N ILE A 56 -12.81 -0.07 -6.67
CA ILE A 56 -11.99 -1.05 -5.95
C ILE A 56 -12.58 -1.32 -4.56
N ALA A 57 -13.11 -0.29 -3.89
CA ALA A 57 -13.78 -0.45 -2.61
C ALA A 57 -15.03 -1.33 -2.73
N ILE A 58 -15.85 -1.12 -3.77
CA ILE A 58 -17.04 -1.95 -4.05
C ILE A 58 -16.64 -3.39 -4.33
N GLN A 59 -15.66 -3.63 -5.22
CA GLN A 59 -15.17 -4.98 -5.51
C GLN A 59 -14.59 -5.67 -4.28
N SER A 60 -13.89 -4.93 -3.41
CA SER A 60 -13.42 -5.44 -2.12
C SER A 60 -14.58 -5.84 -1.21
N CYS A 61 -15.68 -5.10 -1.21
CA CYS A 61 -16.87 -5.47 -0.44
C CYS A 61 -17.49 -6.77 -0.95
N GLU A 62 -17.65 -6.94 -2.27
CA GLU A 62 -18.13 -8.18 -2.86
C GLU A 62 -17.23 -9.37 -2.48
N GLN A 63 -15.92 -9.21 -2.60
CA GLN A 63 -14.96 -10.24 -2.22
C GLN A 63 -15.02 -10.56 -0.72
N ARG A 64 -15.17 -9.55 0.14
CA ARG A 64 -15.34 -9.75 1.59
C ARG A 64 -16.62 -10.51 1.90
N CYS A 65 -17.71 -10.22 1.19
CA CYS A 65 -18.96 -10.97 1.35
C CYS A 65 -18.75 -12.45 1.02
N GLU A 66 -18.08 -12.78 -0.08
CA GLU A 66 -17.75 -14.17 -0.42
C GLU A 66 -16.88 -14.85 0.66
N GLN A 67 -15.88 -14.14 1.19
CA GLN A 67 -15.04 -14.66 2.27
C GLN A 67 -15.83 -14.91 3.57
N THR A 68 -16.78 -14.03 3.89
CA THR A 68 -17.59 -14.16 5.11
C THR A 68 -18.43 -15.43 5.13
N LYS A 69 -18.82 -15.98 3.97
CA LYS A 69 -19.54 -17.27 3.90
C LYS A 69 -18.79 -18.41 4.61
N THR A 70 -17.46 -18.35 4.63
CA THR A 70 -16.58 -19.35 5.26
C THR A 70 -16.25 -19.08 6.72
N LEU A 71 -16.53 -17.87 7.22
CA LEU A 71 -16.29 -17.47 8.60
C LEU A 71 -17.46 -17.86 9.51
N THR A 72 -17.25 -17.89 10.82
CA THR A 72 -18.30 -18.03 11.84
C THR A 72 -18.68 -16.67 12.44
N GLU A 73 -19.88 -16.54 13.00
CA GLU A 73 -20.21 -15.39 13.86
C GLU A 73 -19.38 -15.47 15.15
N PRO A 74 -18.81 -14.36 15.68
CA PRO A 74 -19.02 -12.94 15.32
C PRO A 74 -18.01 -12.36 14.30
N LEU A 75 -17.11 -13.20 13.76
CA LEU A 75 -16.01 -12.75 12.90
C LEU A 75 -16.53 -12.21 11.56
N ARG A 76 -17.61 -12.77 11.03
CA ARG A 76 -18.32 -12.27 9.84
C ARG A 76 -18.68 -10.79 9.94
N LYS A 77 -19.37 -10.42 11.02
CA LYS A 77 -19.80 -9.04 11.25
C LYS A 77 -18.62 -8.08 11.37
N ASN A 78 -17.57 -8.46 12.10
CA ASN A 78 -16.38 -7.63 12.22
C ASN A 78 -15.64 -7.44 10.89
N PHE A 79 -15.56 -8.49 10.08
CA PHE A 79 -14.83 -8.45 8.81
C PHE A 79 -15.53 -7.63 7.72
N TYR A 80 -16.87 -7.66 7.72
CA TYR A 80 -17.70 -6.97 6.71
C TYR A 80 -18.20 -5.59 7.16
N CYS A 81 -18.79 -5.48 8.36
CA CYS A 81 -19.49 -4.27 8.80
C CYS A 81 -18.60 -3.21 9.47
N LEU A 82 -17.46 -3.62 10.05
CA LEU A 82 -16.58 -2.71 10.80
C LEU A 82 -15.39 -2.20 9.99
N HIS A 83 -15.10 -2.85 8.86
CA HIS A 83 -14.05 -2.38 7.96
C HIS A 83 -14.54 -1.18 7.15
N SER A 84 -13.81 -0.07 7.27
CA SER A 84 -14.02 1.12 6.44
C SER A 84 -12.92 1.29 5.42
N PHE A 85 -13.29 1.94 4.32
CA PHE A 85 -12.42 2.42 3.27
C PHE A 85 -12.31 3.93 3.38
N LYS A 86 -11.14 4.44 3.03
CA LYS A 86 -10.92 5.85 2.77
C LYS A 86 -10.92 5.99 1.26
N ILE A 87 -11.91 6.67 0.70
CA ILE A 87 -12.10 6.74 -0.75
C ILE A 87 -11.66 8.09 -1.27
N ASP A 88 -11.01 8.07 -2.42
CA ASP A 88 -10.76 9.26 -3.25
C ASP A 88 -11.90 9.36 -4.27
N LYS A 89 -12.81 10.31 -4.07
CA LYS A 89 -13.96 10.47 -4.98
C LYS A 89 -13.70 11.50 -6.07
N ASP A 90 -12.83 12.48 -5.82
CA ASP A 90 -12.55 13.58 -6.74
C ASP A 90 -11.31 13.35 -7.62
N GLY A 91 -10.58 12.27 -7.38
CA GLY A 91 -9.44 11.83 -8.17
C GLY A 91 -8.17 12.61 -7.85
N ASP A 92 -8.08 13.27 -6.69
CA ASP A 92 -6.92 14.07 -6.28
C ASP A 92 -5.77 13.20 -5.70
N SER A 93 -5.93 11.88 -5.74
CA SER A 93 -5.04 10.86 -5.16
C SER A 93 -4.99 10.88 -3.63
N ARG A 94 -5.96 11.52 -2.96
CA ARG A 94 -6.09 11.59 -1.50
C ARG A 94 -7.46 11.09 -1.08
N ALA A 95 -7.54 10.65 0.16
CA ALA A 95 -8.82 10.28 0.73
C ALA A 95 -9.66 11.52 1.07
N ASP A 96 -10.93 11.49 0.70
CA ASP A 96 -11.90 12.54 0.99
C ASP A 96 -11.95 12.88 2.48
N ARG A 97 -11.92 14.18 2.80
CA ARG A 97 -12.11 14.68 4.16
C ARG A 97 -13.52 15.20 4.42
N VAL A 98 -13.93 15.11 5.67
CA VAL A 98 -15.24 15.56 6.15
C VAL A 98 -15.32 17.08 6.03
N GLY A 99 -16.12 17.55 5.07
CA GLY A 99 -16.23 18.99 4.75
C GLY A 99 -15.67 19.38 3.39
N GLY A 100 -15.07 18.43 2.64
CA GLY A 100 -14.64 18.63 1.24
C GLY A 100 -13.45 19.58 1.08
N ASN A 101 -12.65 19.79 2.13
CA ASN A 101 -11.44 20.60 2.11
C ASN A 101 -10.21 19.73 2.37
N ASP A 102 -9.65 19.12 1.33
CA ASP A 102 -8.50 18.21 1.44
C ASP A 102 -7.17 18.91 1.78
N ALA A 103 -7.18 20.25 1.76
CA ALA A 103 -6.10 21.08 2.28
C ALA A 103 -6.03 21.11 3.81
N ASP A 104 -7.16 20.89 4.51
CA ASP A 104 -7.21 20.91 5.97
C ASP A 104 -6.83 19.54 6.55
N LYS A 105 -5.58 19.44 7.00
CA LYS A 105 -5.03 18.20 7.58
C LYS A 105 -5.69 17.80 8.91
N ASN A 106 -6.44 18.71 9.56
CA ASN A 106 -7.09 18.44 10.83
C ASN A 106 -8.49 17.82 10.68
N GLN A 107 -9.07 17.84 9.47
CA GLN A 107 -10.38 17.24 9.24
C GLN A 107 -10.29 15.71 9.18
N PRO A 108 -11.18 14.96 9.84
CA PRO A 108 -11.21 13.51 9.73
C PRO A 108 -11.55 13.09 8.29
N PHE A 109 -11.11 11.88 7.90
CA PHE A 109 -11.51 11.28 6.62
C PHE A 109 -12.95 10.79 6.65
N VAL A 110 -13.63 10.83 5.51
CA VAL A 110 -14.92 10.16 5.32
C VAL A 110 -14.66 8.65 5.29
N LYS A 111 -15.38 7.90 6.14
CA LYS A 111 -15.26 6.45 6.22
C LYS A 111 -16.37 5.79 5.41
N TYR A 112 -16.01 5.03 4.40
CA TYR A 112 -16.96 4.29 3.58
C TYR A 112 -17.05 2.85 4.05
N TYR A 113 -18.25 2.33 4.30
CA TYR A 113 -18.49 0.96 4.76
C TYR A 113 -19.22 0.17 3.67
N CYS A 114 -19.08 -1.17 3.66
CA CYS A 114 -19.74 -2.00 2.65
C CYS A 114 -21.27 -1.98 2.78
N SER A 115 -21.77 -2.05 4.02
CA SER A 115 -23.18 -1.98 4.37
C SER A 115 -23.30 -1.34 5.75
N ARG A 116 -24.00 -0.21 5.85
CA ARG A 116 -24.28 0.47 7.13
C ARG A 116 -25.59 1.24 7.04
N THR A 117 -26.43 1.10 8.06
CA THR A 117 -27.76 1.75 8.13
C THR A 117 -27.74 3.27 8.37
N LEU A 118 -26.56 3.90 8.47
CA LEU A 118 -26.42 5.30 8.86
C LEU A 118 -25.40 6.01 7.96
N ASP A 119 -25.91 6.85 7.06
CA ASP A 119 -25.13 7.83 6.31
C ASP A 119 -24.99 9.11 7.14
N THR A 120 -23.84 9.29 7.78
CA THR A 120 -23.48 10.55 8.44
C THR A 120 -22.54 11.36 7.54
N GLY A 121 -22.24 12.63 7.90
CA GLY A 121 -21.22 13.40 7.17
C GLY A 121 -19.82 12.77 7.24
N THR A 122 -19.59 11.91 8.23
CA THR A 122 -18.31 11.25 8.53
C THR A 122 -18.24 9.80 8.10
N GLU A 123 -19.39 9.17 7.86
CA GLU A 123 -19.50 7.76 7.53
C GLU A 123 -20.53 7.57 6.41
N LYS A 124 -20.17 6.81 5.38
CA LYS A 124 -20.98 6.59 4.19
C LYS A 124 -21.15 5.12 3.92
N ASP A 125 -22.33 4.74 3.43
CA ASP A 125 -22.60 3.40 2.92
C ASP A 125 -22.26 3.32 1.43
N LEU A 126 -21.56 2.25 1.04
CA LEU A 126 -21.34 1.87 -0.35
C LEU A 126 -22.55 1.14 -0.96
N GLY A 127 -23.51 0.72 -0.12
CA GLY A 127 -24.75 0.07 -0.57
C GLY A 127 -24.55 -1.36 -1.07
N VAL A 128 -23.44 -2.00 -0.69
CA VAL A 128 -23.15 -3.39 -1.05
C VAL A 128 -23.76 -4.29 0.02
N SER A 129 -24.90 -4.92 -0.27
CA SER A 129 -25.55 -5.85 0.67
C SER A 129 -24.96 -7.25 0.58
N CYS A 130 -24.77 -7.91 1.73
CA CYS A 130 -24.33 -9.31 1.80
C CYS A 130 -25.40 -10.16 2.50
N GLU A 131 -26.01 -11.12 1.81
CA GLU A 131 -27.12 -11.92 2.36
C GLU A 131 -26.75 -12.69 3.64
N VAL A 132 -25.47 -13.05 3.78
CA VAL A 132 -24.97 -13.84 4.91
C VAL A 132 -24.53 -13.02 6.12
N VAL A 133 -24.54 -11.68 6.03
CA VAL A 133 -24.14 -10.77 7.12
C VAL A 133 -25.10 -9.58 7.21
N THR A 134 -25.66 -9.36 8.40
CA THR A 134 -26.46 -8.16 8.68
C THR A 134 -25.68 -7.15 9.53
N CYS A 135 -25.51 -5.96 8.92
CA CYS A 135 -25.03 -4.73 9.55
C CYS A 135 -26.25 -3.84 9.85
#